data_AF-A0A1G8G563-F1
#
_entry.id   AF-A0A1G8G563-F1
#
_cell.length_a   1.000
_cell.length_b   1.000
_cell.length_c   1.000
_cell.angle_alpha   90.00
_cell.angle_beta   90.00
_cell.angle_gamma   90.00
#
_symmetry.space_group_name_H-M   'P 1'
#
loop_
_entity.id
_entity.type
_entity.pdbx_description
1 polymer ?
#
loop_
_entity_poly.entity_id
_entity_poly.type
_entity_poly.pdbx_seq_one_letter_code
_entity_poly.pdbx_strand_id
1 'polypeptide(L)'
;MFKKLCILLIYSILEMVKPLIYHQYMHNLYTIFSKILKICKQFGDNLINEKGNIPRPGVVPKFSDIEVIALNLTSEAMGIDSESNLFIRLSEYKDKMPNLISRRQYNDRR
;
A
#
# COMPACT_ATOMS: atom_id res chain seq x y z
N MET A 1 -26.70 32.25 -12.94
CA MET A 1 -26.90 31.70 -11.58
C MET A 1 -26.19 30.36 -11.39
N PHE A 2 -26.38 29.38 -12.28
CA PHE A 2 -25.77 28.04 -12.21
C PHE A 2 -24.22 28.00 -12.12
N LYS A 3 -23.49 28.87 -12.85
CA LYS A 3 -22.01 28.92 -12.76
C LYS A 3 -21.48 29.22 -11.35
N LYS A 4 -22.13 30.11 -10.59
CA LYS A 4 -21.73 30.43 -9.20
C LYS A 4 -21.97 29.25 -8.26
N LEU A 5 -23.07 28.52 -8.44
CA LEU A 5 -23.38 27.31 -7.67
C LEU A 5 -22.38 26.19 -7.96
N CYS A 6 -21.99 25.97 -9.23
CA CYS A 6 -20.95 25.00 -9.57
C CYS A 6 -19.59 25.34 -8.95
N ILE A 7 -19.20 26.61 -8.92
CA ILE A 7 -17.94 27.05 -8.29
C ILE A 7 -17.96 26.78 -6.77
N LEU A 8 -19.09 27.06 -6.10
CA LEU A 8 -19.26 26.76 -4.67
C LEU A 8 -19.23 25.25 -4.38
N LEU A 9 -19.83 24.45 -5.26
CA LEU A 9 -19.80 22.99 -5.16
C LEU A 9 -18.38 22.44 -5.30
N ILE A 10 -17.62 22.92 -6.29
CA ILE A 10 -16.21 22.55 -6.50
C ILE A 10 -15.36 22.96 -5.29
N TYR A 11 -15.57 24.16 -4.76
CA TYR A 11 -14.87 24.65 -3.57
C TYR A 11 -15.13 23.76 -2.36
N SER A 12 -16.40 23.41 -2.11
CA SER A 12 -16.79 22.54 -1.00
C SER A 12 -16.20 21.13 -1.12
N ILE A 13 -16.17 20.57 -2.33
CA ILE A 13 -15.51 19.28 -2.60
C ILE A 13 -14.01 19.38 -2.33
N LEU A 14 -13.34 20.44 -2.81
CA LEU A 14 -11.91 20.67 -2.55
C LEU A 14 -11.61 20.79 -1.06
N GLU A 15 -12.46 21.47 -0.30
CA GLU A 15 -12.31 21.67 1.14
C GLU A 15 -12.47 20.36 1.93
N MET A 16 -13.37 19.47 1.48
CA MET A 16 -13.53 18.12 2.04
C MET A 16 -12.36 17.17 1.71
N VAL A 17 -11.73 17.34 0.55
CA VAL A 17 -10.61 16.48 0.11
C VAL A 17 -9.29 16.85 0.82
N LYS A 18 -9.09 18.12 1.19
CA LYS A 18 -7.90 18.58 1.93
C LYS A 18 -7.59 17.80 3.22
N PRO A 19 -8.53 17.60 4.17
CA PRO A 19 -8.26 16.87 5.41
C PRO A 19 -8.00 15.38 5.18
N LEU A 20 -8.61 14.79 4.14
CA LEU A 20 -8.33 13.42 3.70
C LEU A 20 -6.91 13.26 3.18
N ILE A 21 -6.47 14.18 2.30
CA ILE A 21 -5.09 14.24 1.81
C ILE A 21 -4.13 14.47 2.98
N TYR A 22 -4.44 15.41 3.89
CA TYR A 22 -3.59 15.69 5.05
C TYR A 22 -3.46 14.48 5.99
N HIS A 23 -4.54 13.76 6.26
CA HIS A 23 -4.50 12.51 7.02
C HIS A 23 -3.65 11.44 6.33
N GLN A 24 -3.75 11.31 5.00
CA GLN A 24 -2.96 10.37 4.22
C GLN A 24 -1.46 10.73 4.20
N TYR A 25 -1.11 12.02 4.18
CA TYR A 25 0.27 12.51 4.30
C TYR A 25 0.83 12.40 5.73
N MET A 26 -0.02 12.51 6.76
CA MET A 26 0.36 12.31 8.17
C MET A 26 0.66 10.83 8.49
N HIS A 27 0.20 9.90 7.66
CA HIS A 27 0.49 8.48 7.81
C HIS A 27 1.75 8.08 7.03
N ASN A 28 2.76 7.67 7.77
CA ASN A 28 3.96 7.07 7.22
C ASN A 28 3.60 5.85 6.36
N LEU A 29 4.21 5.70 5.18
CA LEU A 29 4.02 4.56 4.27
C LEU A 29 4.03 3.22 5.01
N TYR A 30 5.00 3.04 5.91
CA TYR A 30 5.12 1.83 6.73
C TYR A 30 3.91 1.61 7.66
N THR A 31 3.34 2.67 8.22
CA THR A 31 2.18 2.56 9.11
C THR A 31 0.92 2.16 8.37
N ILE A 32 0.72 2.68 7.15
CA ILE A 32 -0.38 2.28 6.27
C ILE A 32 -0.19 0.82 5.86
N PHE A 33 1.02 0.47 5.40
CA PHE A 33 1.39 -0.90 5.07
C PHE A 33 1.12 -1.87 6.22
N SER A 34 1.53 -1.54 7.44
CA SER A 34 1.32 -2.38 8.62
C SER A 34 -0.17 -2.61 8.91
N LYS A 35 -1.01 -1.57 8.79
CA LYS A 35 -2.46 -1.69 8.97
C LYS A 35 -3.09 -2.57 7.88
N ILE A 36 -2.73 -2.34 6.62
CA ILE A 36 -3.23 -3.14 5.49
C ILE A 36 -2.78 -4.59 5.62
N LEU A 37 -1.52 -4.84 5.96
CA LEU A 37 -0.99 -6.20 6.18
C LEU A 37 -1.77 -6.95 7.26
N LYS A 38 -2.11 -6.27 8.36
CA LYS A 38 -2.94 -6.86 9.43
C LYS A 38 -4.30 -7.29 8.89
N ILE A 39 -4.93 -6.45 8.08
CA ILE A 39 -6.22 -6.75 7.44
C ILE A 39 -6.04 -7.94 6.46
N CYS A 40 -5.04 -7.90 5.57
CA CYS A 40 -4.78 -8.98 4.64
C CYS A 40 -4.62 -10.32 5.36
N LYS A 41 -3.86 -10.38 6.46
CA LYS A 41 -3.71 -11.60 7.26
C LYS A 41 -5.04 -12.13 7.76
N GLN A 42 -5.89 -11.29 8.35
CA GLN A 42 -7.24 -11.69 8.81
C GLN A 42 -8.11 -12.30 7.71
N PHE A 43 -7.99 -11.81 6.47
CA PHE A 43 -8.71 -12.39 5.32
C PHE A 43 -8.02 -13.62 4.73
N GLY A 44 -6.70 -13.72 4.87
CA GLY A 44 -5.87 -14.75 4.27
C GLY A 44 -5.62 -15.99 5.14
N ASP A 45 -6.06 -16.00 6.41
CA ASP A 45 -5.71 -17.03 7.40
C ASP A 45 -5.95 -18.48 6.92
N ASN A 46 -6.97 -18.73 6.09
CA ASN A 46 -7.26 -20.06 5.56
C ASN A 46 -6.57 -20.39 4.21
N LEU A 47 -5.90 -19.41 3.60
CA LEU A 47 -5.31 -19.49 2.25
C LEU A 47 -3.78 -19.50 2.26
N ILE A 48 -3.18 -19.02 3.36
CA ILE A 48 -1.74 -18.86 3.49
C ILE A 48 -1.19 -19.80 4.57
N ASN A 49 0.09 -20.16 4.44
CA ASN A 49 0.81 -20.88 5.48
C ASN A 49 1.19 -19.95 6.66
N GLU A 50 1.78 -20.51 7.70
CA GLU A 50 2.27 -19.77 8.89
C GLU A 50 3.19 -18.59 8.55
N LYS A 51 3.88 -18.64 7.40
CA LYS A 51 4.79 -17.59 6.92
C LYS A 51 4.10 -16.56 6.02
N GLY A 52 2.78 -16.63 5.85
CA GLY A 52 2.01 -15.71 5.01
C GLY A 52 2.12 -15.95 3.51
N ASN A 53 2.51 -17.16 3.08
CA ASN A 53 2.66 -17.52 1.67
C ASN A 53 1.60 -18.50 1.21
N ILE A 54 1.22 -18.41 -0.06
CA ILE A 54 0.35 -19.39 -0.70
C ILE A 54 1.11 -20.72 -0.79
N PRO A 55 0.51 -21.85 -0.36
CA PRO A 55 1.18 -23.15 -0.39
C PRO A 55 1.55 -23.53 -1.83
N ARG A 56 2.86 -23.67 -2.09
CA ARG A 56 3.41 -24.10 -3.37
C ARG A 56 4.66 -24.98 -3.19
N PRO A 57 4.94 -25.91 -4.11
CA PRO A 57 6.21 -26.62 -4.11
C PRO A 57 7.38 -25.66 -4.41
N GLY A 58 8.51 -25.88 -3.75
CA GLY A 58 9.74 -25.10 -3.96
C GLY A 58 10.11 -24.18 -2.79
N VAL A 59 10.90 -23.14 -3.10
CA VAL A 59 11.46 -22.24 -2.10
C VAL A 59 10.41 -21.23 -1.62
N VAL A 60 10.23 -21.16 -0.30
CA VAL A 60 9.36 -20.15 0.33
C VAL A 60 10.07 -18.80 0.35
N PRO A 61 9.50 -17.73 -0.23
CA PRO A 61 10.15 -16.43 -0.26
C PRO A 61 10.20 -15.79 1.14
N LYS A 62 11.25 -15.00 1.38
CA LYS A 62 11.43 -14.28 2.65
C LYS A 62 10.40 -13.16 2.85
N PHE A 63 10.09 -12.44 1.77
CA PHE A 63 8.97 -11.51 1.72
C PHE A 63 7.76 -12.27 1.25
N SER A 64 6.79 -12.41 2.12
CA SER A 64 5.65 -13.28 1.93
C SER A 64 4.72 -12.81 0.82
N ASP A 65 3.94 -13.72 0.23
CA ASP A 65 2.96 -13.36 -0.80
C ASP A 65 1.94 -12.36 -0.26
N ILE A 66 1.54 -12.51 1.01
CA ILE A 66 0.61 -11.56 1.64
C ILE A 66 1.21 -10.18 1.87
N GLU A 67 2.52 -10.10 2.13
CA GLU A 67 3.22 -8.82 2.19
C GLU A 67 3.31 -8.14 0.81
N VAL A 68 3.44 -8.90 -0.28
CA VAL A 68 3.36 -8.34 -1.64
C VAL A 68 1.97 -7.77 -1.92
N ILE A 69 0.91 -8.52 -1.60
CA ILE A 69 -0.48 -8.07 -1.74
C ILE A 69 -0.72 -6.80 -0.90
N ALA A 70 -0.30 -6.82 0.37
CA ALA A 70 -0.43 -5.67 1.25
C ALA A 70 0.34 -4.44 0.72
N LEU A 71 1.54 -4.64 0.16
CA LEU A 71 2.33 -3.56 -0.42
C LEU A 71 1.66 -2.96 -1.66
N ASN A 72 1.09 -3.80 -2.53
CA ASN A 72 0.34 -3.37 -3.71
C ASN A 72 -0.91 -2.55 -3.34
N LEU A 73 -1.68 -3.04 -2.36
CA LEU A 73 -2.82 -2.31 -1.81
C LEU A 73 -2.39 -0.99 -1.14
N THR A 74 -1.21 -0.97 -0.51
CA THR A 74 -0.65 0.25 0.07
C THR A 74 -0.29 1.27 -1.01
N SER A 75 0.34 0.85 -2.11
CA SER A 75 0.62 1.76 -3.23
C SER A 75 -0.65 2.33 -3.83
N GLU A 76 -1.69 1.51 -3.99
CA GLU A 76 -3.00 1.95 -4.48
C GLU A 76 -3.66 2.95 -3.53
N ALA A 77 -3.72 2.62 -2.23
CA ALA A 77 -4.28 3.49 -1.20
C ALA A 77 -3.51 4.82 -1.08
N MET A 78 -2.20 4.81 -1.34
CA MET A 78 -1.37 6.00 -1.33
C MET A 78 -1.40 6.79 -2.66
N GLY A 79 -2.03 6.27 -3.71
CA GLY A 79 -2.02 6.87 -5.06
C GLY A 79 -0.61 6.91 -5.66
N ILE A 80 0.23 5.90 -5.37
CA ILE A 80 1.57 5.79 -5.93
C ILE A 80 1.51 4.90 -7.17
N ASP A 81 1.39 5.54 -8.33
CA ASP A 81 1.22 4.82 -9.59
C ASP A 81 2.52 4.22 -10.13
N SER A 82 3.68 4.81 -9.79
CA SER A 82 4.97 4.35 -10.29
C SER A 82 5.70 3.48 -9.26
N GLU A 83 6.08 2.26 -9.64
CA GLU A 83 6.85 1.37 -8.79
C GLU A 83 8.23 1.95 -8.46
N SER A 84 8.82 2.72 -9.38
CA SER A 84 10.10 3.39 -9.13
C SER A 84 10.02 4.34 -7.91
N ASN A 85 9.01 5.21 -7.87
CA ASN A 85 8.76 6.10 -6.73
C ASN A 85 8.43 5.31 -5.45
N LEU A 86 7.65 4.23 -5.56
CA LEU A 86 7.34 3.36 -4.41
C LEU A 86 8.64 2.81 -3.78
N PHE A 87 9.55 2.28 -4.59
CA PHE A 87 10.81 1.72 -4.11
C PHE A 87 11.81 2.75 -3.60
N ILE A 88 11.79 3.97 -4.14
CA ILE A 88 12.57 5.09 -3.59
C ILE A 88 12.06 5.42 -2.17
N ARG A 89 10.74 5.55 -1.98
CA ARG A 89 10.15 5.82 -0.65
C ARG A 89 10.35 4.67 0.32
N LEU A 90 10.26 3.43 -0.14
CA LEU A 90 10.52 2.24 0.67
C LEU A 90 11.98 2.15 1.16
N SER A 91 12.92 2.80 0.45
CA SER A 91 14.33 2.78 0.85
C SER A 91 14.58 3.42 2.22
N GLU A 92 13.71 4.34 2.65
CA GLU A 92 13.70 4.96 3.98
C GLU A 92 13.30 3.98 5.09
N TYR A 93 12.68 2.86 4.73
CA TYR A 93 12.12 1.88 5.67
C TYR A 93 12.87 0.55 5.71
N LYS A 94 14.09 0.49 5.16
CA LYS A 94 14.91 -0.74 5.15
C LYS A 94 15.08 -1.37 6.52
N ASP A 95 15.27 -0.55 7.56
CA ASP A 95 15.43 -1.05 8.94
C ASP A 95 14.15 -1.73 9.47
N LYS A 96 12.97 -1.26 9.02
CA LYS A 96 11.67 -1.80 9.42
C LYS A 96 11.19 -2.94 8.53
N MET A 97 11.77 -3.08 7.34
CA MET A 97 11.43 -4.08 6.33
C MET A 97 12.70 -4.78 5.84
N PRO A 98 13.39 -5.55 6.71
CA PRO A 98 14.70 -6.14 6.39
C PRO A 98 14.64 -7.16 5.24
N ASN A 99 13.47 -7.76 5.00
CA ASN A 99 13.24 -8.72 3.93
C ASN A 99 12.65 -8.09 2.65
N LEU A 100 12.67 -6.76 2.51
CA LEU A 100 12.09 -6.09 1.34
C LEU A 100 12.73 -6.61 0.04
N ILE A 101 11.89 -7.07 -0.88
CA ILE A 101 12.30 -7.57 -2.20
C ILE A 101 12.76 -6.45 -3.12
N SER A 102 13.50 -6.79 -4.17
CA SER A 102 13.83 -5.83 -5.23
C SER A 102 12.59 -5.46 -6.05
N ARG A 103 12.62 -4.29 -6.70
CA ARG A 103 11.56 -3.86 -7.65
C ARG A 103 11.26 -4.90 -8.72
N ARG A 104 12.29 -5.57 -9.24
CA ARG A 104 12.13 -6.66 -10.22
C ARG A 104 11.29 -7.80 -9.65
N GLN A 105 11.68 -8.31 -8.48
CA GLN A 105 10.96 -9.40 -7.81
C GLN A 105 9.54 -9.01 -7.42
N TYR A 106 9.30 -7.73 -7.09
CA TYR A 106 7.96 -7.22 -6.83
C TYR A 106 7.11 -7.26 -8.10
N ASN A 107 7.63 -6.75 -9.22
CA ASN A 107 6.92 -6.78 -10.50
C ASN A 107 6.63 -8.21 -10.98
N ASP A 108 7.54 -9.15 -10.74
CA ASP A 108 7.34 -10.57 -11.09
C ASP A 108 6.24 -11.24 -10.24
N ARG A 109 5.81 -10.61 -9.13
CA ARG A 109 4.87 -11.18 -8.14
C ARG A 109 3.57 -10.37 -7.94
N ARG A 110 3.48 -9.16 -8.52
CA ARG A 110 2.36 -8.23 -8.34
C ARG A 110 1.10 -8.70 -9.05
#